data_AF-A0A969BKY0-F1
#
_entry.id   AF-A0A969BKY0-F1
#
_cell.length_a   1.000
_cell.length_b   1.000
_cell.length_c   1.000
_cell.angle_alpha   90.00
_cell.angle_beta   90.00
_cell.angle_gamma   90.00
#
_symmetry.space_group_name_H-M   'P 1'
#
loop_
_entity.id
_entity.type
_entity.pdbx_description
1 polymer ?
#
loop_
_entity_poly.entity_id
_entity_poly.type
_entity_poly.pdbx_seq_one_letter_code
_entity_poly.pdbx_strand_id
1 'polypeptide(L)'
;MSVDILRGLVIVIMGLDHVRDFFSPTLFAPEDPTVTTPAWFFTRWITHFCAPVFVFLAGTSAYLYSLKVSKMELSRFLWSRGAWLILIEFTVVNFVWKFTYFDWWFVQVIATIGIAMMLMGVLIHTPKWFLFAFAGITILGHNLLDNIHIDAYWWQLLHESRWVPPVFVVYPQIPWPGVMVFGYLAGHWFTQAAERRKRNLVWLGLAMSAGFIVLRFINVYGDPHAWSVMERGSLYTFLDFLNTTKYPPSLLYLLMTLGPAVVVLAYAETWKGKIADFFLVFGRVPFFYYVMHLLVGHVLAILYNGLYYNEWRSWLFDNPASWPTTL
;
A
#
# COMPACT_ATOMS: atom_id res chain seq x y z
N MET A 1 -12.12 1.95 -16.32
CA MET A 1 -13.13 1.03 -15.78
C MET A 1 -12.51 -0.04 -14.89
N SER A 2 -11.83 -1.07 -15.40
CA SER A 2 -11.25 -2.13 -14.53
C SER A 2 -10.22 -1.61 -13.52
N VAL A 3 -9.36 -0.67 -13.95
CA VAL A 3 -8.43 0.07 -13.08
C VAL A 3 -9.18 0.78 -11.94
N ASP A 4 -10.28 1.45 -12.25
CA ASP A 4 -11.06 2.20 -11.25
C ASP A 4 -11.82 1.24 -10.32
N ILE A 5 -12.39 0.15 -10.84
CA ILE A 5 -13.07 -0.87 -10.03
C ILE A 5 -12.11 -1.47 -9.01
N LEU A 6 -10.92 -1.93 -9.45
CA LEU A 6 -9.95 -2.51 -8.52
C LEU A 6 -9.46 -1.48 -7.51
N ARG A 7 -9.21 -0.24 -7.94
CA ARG A 7 -8.87 0.86 -7.03
C ARG A 7 -9.96 1.11 -5.98
N GLY A 8 -11.23 1.07 -6.40
CA GLY A 8 -12.40 1.21 -5.54
C GLY A 8 -12.55 0.05 -4.56
N LEU A 9 -12.29 -1.17 -4.99
CA LEU A 9 -12.28 -2.35 -4.12
C LEU A 9 -11.24 -2.19 -3.01
N VAL A 10 -9.98 -1.87 -3.37
CA VAL A 10 -8.91 -1.79 -2.38
C VAL A 10 -9.03 -0.58 -1.45
N ILE A 11 -9.58 0.56 -1.91
CA ILE A 11 -9.78 1.71 -1.02
C ILE A 11 -10.89 1.46 0.01
N VAL A 12 -11.95 0.74 -0.37
CA VAL A 12 -13.01 0.35 0.57
C VAL A 12 -12.46 -0.60 1.62
N ILE A 13 -11.64 -1.57 1.21
CA ILE A 13 -10.98 -2.52 2.12
C ILE A 13 -10.01 -1.82 3.08
N MET A 14 -9.24 -0.83 2.58
CA MET A 14 -8.28 -0.06 3.39
C MET A 14 -8.94 0.57 4.63
N GLY A 15 -10.21 0.99 4.52
CA GLY A 15 -10.95 1.57 5.63
C GLY A 15 -11.02 0.66 6.87
N LEU A 16 -11.00 -0.67 6.70
CA LEU A 16 -11.02 -1.62 7.83
C LEU A 16 -9.81 -1.47 8.76
N ASP A 17 -8.61 -1.32 8.18
CA ASP A 17 -7.38 -1.19 8.96
C ASP A 17 -7.31 0.16 9.66
N HIS A 18 -7.66 1.24 8.95
CA HIS A 18 -7.59 2.58 9.52
C HIS A 18 -8.61 2.78 10.63
N VAL A 19 -9.83 2.23 10.49
CA VAL A 19 -10.89 2.37 11.49
C VAL A 19 -10.54 1.67 12.80
N ARG A 20 -9.85 0.52 12.78
CA ARG A 20 -9.47 -0.22 14.01
C ARG A 20 -8.81 0.68 15.06
N ASP A 21 -7.81 1.46 14.65
CA ASP A 21 -6.97 2.22 15.57
C ASP A 21 -7.71 3.43 16.20
N PHE A 22 -8.91 3.77 15.71
CA PHE A 22 -9.79 4.76 16.34
C PHE A 22 -10.64 4.20 17.49
N PHE A 23 -10.95 2.89 17.47
CA PHE A 23 -11.98 2.28 18.33
C PHE A 23 -11.45 1.15 19.22
N SER A 24 -10.15 0.88 19.24
CA SER A 24 -9.54 -0.12 20.13
C SER A 24 -8.10 0.27 20.45
N PRO A 25 -7.55 -0.06 21.65
CA PRO A 25 -6.13 0.06 21.86
C PRO A 25 -5.46 -1.09 21.09
N THR A 26 -4.68 -0.77 20.07
CA THR A 26 -3.92 -1.77 19.32
C THR A 26 -2.63 -2.09 20.08
N LEU A 27 -2.73 -3.00 21.06
CA LEU A 27 -1.65 -3.33 22.01
C LEU A 27 -0.48 -4.10 21.40
N PHE A 28 -0.71 -4.77 20.28
CA PHE A 28 0.26 -5.57 19.55
C PHE A 28 -0.03 -5.48 18.06
N ALA A 29 0.95 -5.82 17.22
CA ALA A 29 0.75 -5.87 15.77
C ALA A 29 -0.32 -6.92 15.42
N PRO A 30 -1.46 -6.56 14.82
CA PRO A 30 -2.55 -7.51 14.51
C PRO A 30 -2.13 -8.74 13.70
N GLU A 31 -1.06 -8.62 12.93
CA GLU A 31 -0.44 -9.67 12.13
C GLU A 31 0.47 -10.62 12.93
N ASP A 32 0.78 -10.34 14.21
CA ASP A 32 1.65 -11.17 15.06
C ASP A 32 0.99 -12.52 15.41
N PRO A 33 1.45 -13.65 14.82
CA PRO A 33 0.85 -14.96 15.04
C PRO A 33 1.03 -15.49 16.46
N THR A 34 1.93 -14.92 17.27
CA THR A 34 2.19 -15.36 18.64
C THR A 34 1.05 -14.97 19.60
N VAL A 35 0.38 -13.84 19.33
CA VAL A 35 -0.65 -13.28 20.22
C VAL A 35 -2.00 -13.04 19.51
N THR A 36 -2.03 -12.94 18.19
CA THR A 36 -3.26 -12.59 17.45
C THR A 36 -4.33 -13.70 17.48
N THR A 37 -5.51 -13.35 16.95
CA THR A 37 -6.56 -14.30 16.58
C THR A 37 -6.71 -14.32 15.06
N PRO A 38 -7.18 -15.41 14.43
CA PRO A 38 -7.37 -15.46 12.98
C PRO A 38 -8.24 -14.32 12.44
N ALA A 39 -9.32 -13.97 13.14
CA ALA A 39 -10.19 -12.87 12.74
C ALA A 39 -9.45 -11.53 12.72
N TRP A 40 -8.66 -11.22 13.75
CA TRP A 40 -7.89 -9.99 13.84
C TRP A 40 -6.72 -9.95 12.84
N PHE A 41 -6.06 -11.09 12.62
CA PHE A 41 -5.05 -11.22 11.57
C PHE A 41 -5.63 -10.87 10.19
N PHE A 42 -6.77 -11.46 9.82
CA PHE A 42 -7.33 -11.27 8.49
C PHE A 42 -7.91 -9.86 8.24
N THR A 43 -8.39 -9.15 9.27
CA THR A 43 -8.80 -7.75 9.11
C THR A 43 -7.63 -6.84 8.79
N ARG A 44 -6.43 -7.14 9.31
CA ARG A 44 -5.19 -6.45 8.96
C ARG A 44 -4.63 -6.92 7.61
N TRP A 45 -4.48 -8.22 7.43
CA TRP A 45 -3.83 -8.83 6.27
C TRP A 45 -4.52 -8.48 4.96
N ILE A 46 -5.86 -8.44 4.92
CA ILE A 46 -6.60 -8.10 3.68
C ILE A 46 -6.30 -6.66 3.19
N THR A 47 -5.86 -5.76 4.06
CA THR A 47 -5.49 -4.39 3.70
C THR A 47 -4.06 -4.26 3.15
N HIS A 48 -3.27 -5.34 3.21
CA HIS A 48 -1.93 -5.36 2.60
C HIS A 48 -1.97 -5.13 1.09
N PHE A 49 -3.06 -5.52 0.44
CA PHE A 49 -3.29 -5.29 -0.99
C PHE A 49 -3.34 -3.80 -1.35
N CYS A 50 -3.70 -2.91 -0.43
CA CYS A 50 -4.01 -1.52 -0.75
C CYS A 50 -2.81 -0.78 -1.36
N ALA A 51 -1.70 -0.66 -0.64
CA ALA A 51 -0.57 0.15 -1.10
C ALA A 51 0.07 -0.36 -2.42
N PRO A 52 0.41 -1.67 -2.58
CA PRO A 52 0.95 -2.20 -3.82
C PRO A 52 0.03 -1.98 -5.02
N VAL A 53 -1.28 -2.25 -4.84
CA VAL A 53 -2.26 -2.08 -5.91
C VAL A 53 -2.39 -0.61 -6.30
N PHE A 54 -2.43 0.32 -5.34
CA PHE A 54 -2.47 1.74 -5.64
C PHE A 54 -1.26 2.21 -6.46
N VAL A 55 -0.06 1.83 -6.04
CA VAL A 55 1.19 2.22 -6.72
C VAL A 55 1.26 1.61 -8.12
N PHE A 56 0.93 0.32 -8.27
CA PHE A 56 0.89 -0.37 -9.56
C PHE A 56 -0.16 0.26 -10.52
N LEU A 57 -1.37 0.55 -10.02
CA LEU A 57 -2.43 1.16 -10.82
C LEU A 57 -2.14 2.62 -11.17
N ALA A 58 -1.39 3.35 -10.34
CA ALA A 58 -0.91 4.69 -10.67
C ALA A 58 0.02 4.64 -11.90
N GLY A 59 0.96 3.70 -11.92
CA GLY A 59 1.81 3.43 -13.09
C GLY A 59 1.01 3.04 -14.33
N THR A 60 0.06 2.11 -14.17
CA THR A 60 -0.86 1.70 -15.26
C THR A 60 -1.63 2.90 -15.83
N SER A 61 -2.12 3.78 -14.95
CA SER A 61 -2.84 5.00 -15.33
C SER A 61 -1.93 6.00 -16.06
N ALA A 62 -0.67 6.14 -15.63
CA ALA A 62 0.31 6.97 -16.31
C ALA A 62 0.61 6.47 -17.73
N TYR A 63 0.66 5.16 -17.95
CA TYR A 63 0.79 4.59 -19.29
C TYR A 63 -0.44 4.91 -20.15
N LEU A 64 -1.65 4.70 -19.63
CA LEU A 64 -2.88 5.01 -20.36
C LEU A 64 -3.01 6.51 -20.70
N TYR A 65 -2.54 7.39 -19.83
CA TYR A 65 -2.50 8.82 -20.09
C TYR A 65 -1.46 9.17 -21.16
N SER A 66 -0.30 8.48 -21.18
CA SER A 66 0.75 8.63 -22.19
C SER A 66 0.29 8.41 -23.63
N LEU A 67 -0.82 7.68 -23.84
CA LEU A 67 -1.41 7.45 -25.16
C LEU A 67 -2.11 8.70 -25.72
N LYS A 68 -2.36 9.71 -24.87
CA LYS A 68 -3.17 10.90 -25.20
C LYS A 68 -2.35 12.18 -25.24
N VAL A 69 -1.13 12.17 -24.72
CA VAL A 69 -0.29 13.37 -24.54
C VAL A 69 1.16 13.09 -24.90
N SER A 70 1.94 14.14 -25.16
CA SER A 70 3.38 14.02 -25.36
C SER A 70 4.11 13.57 -24.08
N LYS A 71 5.33 13.04 -24.23
CA LYS A 71 6.16 12.66 -23.08
C LYS A 71 6.42 13.82 -22.12
N MET A 72 6.62 15.02 -22.66
CA MET A 72 6.87 16.22 -21.84
C MET A 72 5.62 16.62 -21.03
N GLU A 73 4.44 16.56 -21.64
CA GLU A 73 3.18 16.80 -20.93
C GLU A 73 2.93 15.75 -19.85
N LEU A 74 3.19 14.47 -20.14
CA LEU A 74 3.13 13.41 -19.14
C LEU A 74 4.11 13.65 -17.99
N SER A 75 5.36 14.03 -18.30
CA SER A 75 6.36 14.34 -17.29
C SER A 75 5.89 15.46 -16.36
N ARG A 76 5.47 16.59 -16.93
CA ARG A 76 4.93 17.73 -16.17
C ARG A 76 3.73 17.33 -15.33
N PHE A 77 2.80 16.57 -15.90
CA PHE A 77 1.65 16.06 -15.17
C PHE A 77 2.05 15.22 -13.96
N LEU A 78 2.98 14.27 -14.13
CA LEU A 78 3.47 13.41 -13.06
C LEU A 78 4.22 14.20 -11.98
N TRP A 79 5.05 15.17 -12.37
CA TRP A 79 5.76 16.06 -11.46
C TRP A 79 4.80 16.93 -10.66
N SER A 80 3.86 17.62 -11.31
CA SER A 80 2.89 18.48 -10.63
C SER A 80 1.97 17.69 -9.71
N ARG A 81 1.48 16.53 -10.14
CA ARG A 81 0.65 15.65 -9.29
C ARG A 81 1.45 15.06 -8.13
N GLY A 82 2.68 14.61 -8.38
CA GLY A 82 3.53 14.05 -7.34
C GLY A 82 3.90 15.08 -6.26
N ALA A 83 4.30 16.29 -6.68
CA ALA A 83 4.57 17.40 -5.77
C ALA A 83 3.31 17.78 -4.96
N TRP A 84 2.14 17.77 -5.60
CA TRP A 84 0.87 18.00 -4.89
C TRP A 84 0.58 16.94 -3.83
N LEU A 85 0.81 15.64 -4.12
CA LEU A 85 0.62 14.58 -3.13
C LEU A 85 1.58 14.71 -1.94
N ILE A 86 2.84 15.07 -2.20
CA ILE A 86 3.81 15.35 -1.13
C ILE A 86 3.35 16.54 -0.28
N LEU A 87 2.94 17.65 -0.90
CA LEU A 87 2.43 18.81 -0.19
C LEU A 87 1.24 18.45 0.70
N ILE A 88 0.27 17.70 0.16
CA ILE A 88 -0.89 17.26 0.94
C ILE A 88 -0.46 16.33 2.08
N GLU A 89 0.47 15.39 1.87
CA GLU A 89 0.93 14.50 2.94
C GLU A 89 1.35 15.29 4.18
N PHE A 90 2.22 16.30 3.98
CA PHE A 90 2.78 17.11 5.06
C PHE A 90 1.85 18.19 5.59
N THR A 91 0.71 18.42 4.94
CA THR A 91 -0.29 19.42 5.38
C THR A 91 -1.57 18.72 5.82
N VAL A 92 -2.45 18.38 4.88
CA VAL A 92 -3.76 17.79 5.15
C VAL A 92 -3.61 16.41 5.77
N VAL A 93 -2.88 15.46 5.17
CA VAL A 93 -2.88 14.05 5.64
C VAL A 93 -2.34 13.91 7.06
N ASN A 94 -1.18 14.51 7.33
CA ASN A 94 -0.61 14.53 8.67
C ASN A 94 -1.58 15.16 9.68
N PHE A 95 -2.30 16.23 9.30
CA PHE A 95 -3.32 16.83 10.16
C PHE A 95 -4.53 15.93 10.37
N VAL A 96 -5.15 15.36 9.33
CA VAL A 96 -6.35 14.52 9.50
C VAL A 96 -6.05 13.25 10.28
N TRP A 97 -4.83 12.73 10.23
CA TRP A 97 -4.45 11.63 11.10
C TRP A 97 -4.33 12.07 12.56
N LYS A 98 -3.60 13.15 12.87
CA LYS A 98 -3.25 13.48 14.27
C LYS A 98 -4.14 14.51 14.95
N PHE A 99 -4.88 15.32 14.20
CA PHE A 99 -5.52 16.57 14.64
C PHE A 99 -4.57 17.57 15.34
N THR A 100 -3.25 17.43 15.15
CA THR A 100 -2.20 18.36 15.59
C THR A 100 -1.13 18.49 14.49
N TYR A 101 -0.45 19.63 14.44
CA TYR A 101 0.58 19.93 13.43
C TYR A 101 2.02 19.84 13.94
N PHE A 102 2.28 19.85 15.26
CA PHE A 102 3.57 20.37 15.75
C PHE A 102 4.50 19.37 16.44
N ASP A 103 4.12 18.10 16.58
CA ASP A 103 4.88 17.19 17.44
C ASP A 103 5.87 16.29 16.66
N TRP A 104 5.51 15.88 15.45
CA TRP A 104 6.32 15.03 14.55
C TRP A 104 5.68 14.97 13.17
N TRP A 105 6.42 14.55 12.14
CA TRP A 105 5.89 14.24 10.81
C TRP A 105 6.10 12.77 10.52
N PHE A 106 5.16 12.17 9.78
CA PHE A 106 5.38 10.85 9.23
C PHE A 106 5.13 10.80 7.74
N VAL A 107 6.05 10.12 7.07
CA VAL A 107 6.08 9.95 5.63
C VAL A 107 5.36 8.65 5.32
N GLN A 108 4.12 8.75 4.82
CA GLN A 108 3.29 7.60 4.51
C GLN A 108 3.27 7.31 3.01
N VAL A 109 2.29 6.49 2.63
CA VAL A 109 2.06 6.02 1.27
C VAL A 109 1.76 7.17 0.30
N ILE A 110 1.16 8.28 0.73
CA ILE A 110 0.77 9.37 -0.18
C ILE A 110 2.02 10.12 -0.66
N ALA A 111 2.93 10.50 0.25
CA ALA A 111 4.21 11.09 -0.16
C ALA A 111 5.03 10.12 -1.00
N THR A 112 5.03 8.83 -0.65
CA THR A 112 5.73 7.78 -1.39
C THR A 112 5.22 7.62 -2.82
N ILE A 113 3.90 7.63 -3.02
CA ILE A 113 3.30 7.67 -4.36
C ILE A 113 3.74 8.95 -5.08
N GLY A 114 3.75 10.10 -4.39
CA GLY A 114 4.16 11.37 -4.98
C GLY A 114 5.61 11.36 -5.49
N ILE A 115 6.55 10.86 -4.68
CA ILE A 115 7.96 10.70 -5.05
C ILE A 115 8.11 9.72 -6.22
N ALA A 116 7.41 8.58 -6.17
CA ALA A 116 7.41 7.60 -7.26
C ALA A 116 6.87 8.21 -8.57
N MET A 117 5.83 9.06 -8.52
CA MET A 117 5.32 9.78 -9.70
C MET A 117 6.36 10.74 -10.28
N MET A 118 7.02 11.54 -9.43
CA MET A 118 8.07 12.46 -9.88
C MET A 118 9.25 11.70 -10.52
N LEU A 119 9.69 10.59 -9.91
CA LEU A 119 10.74 9.75 -10.49
C LEU A 119 10.29 9.14 -11.82
N MET A 120 9.06 8.64 -11.91
CA MET A 120 8.48 8.16 -13.16
C MET A 120 8.49 9.23 -14.25
N GLY A 121 8.20 10.50 -13.89
CA GLY A 121 8.26 11.64 -14.80
C GLY A 121 9.63 11.85 -15.44
N VAL A 122 10.72 11.42 -14.80
CA VAL A 122 12.06 11.37 -15.39
C VAL A 122 12.25 10.08 -16.19
N LEU A 123 11.89 8.94 -15.59
CA LEU A 123 12.12 7.61 -16.16
C LEU A 123 11.42 7.39 -17.51
N ILE A 124 10.27 8.01 -17.79
CA ILE A 124 9.58 7.90 -19.09
C ILE A 124 10.41 8.40 -20.29
N HIS A 125 11.47 9.19 -20.04
CA HIS A 125 12.39 9.67 -21.07
C HIS A 125 13.50 8.66 -21.40
N THR A 126 13.64 7.60 -20.59
CA THR A 126 14.64 6.54 -20.80
C THR A 126 14.13 5.46 -21.75
N PRO A 127 15.02 4.66 -22.37
CA PRO A 127 14.61 3.52 -23.19
C PRO A 127 13.92 2.43 -22.35
N LYS A 128 13.03 1.65 -22.97
CA LYS A 128 12.21 0.64 -22.28
C LYS A 128 13.03 -0.40 -21.51
N TRP A 129 14.20 -0.80 -22.01
CA TRP A 129 15.07 -1.77 -21.31
C TRP A 129 15.49 -1.25 -19.93
N PHE A 130 15.71 0.07 -19.79
CA PHE A 130 16.07 0.69 -18.52
C PHE A 130 14.91 0.62 -17.54
N LEU A 131 13.67 0.83 -18.01
CA LEU A 131 12.47 0.66 -17.18
C LEU A 131 12.32 -0.78 -16.65
N PHE A 132 12.55 -1.77 -17.52
CA PHE A 132 12.54 -3.19 -17.11
C PHE A 132 13.65 -3.48 -16.09
N ALA A 133 14.87 -3.01 -16.33
CA ALA A 133 15.99 -3.19 -15.42
C ALA A 133 15.74 -2.49 -14.07
N PHE A 134 15.24 -1.25 -14.09
CA PHE A 134 14.93 -0.48 -12.90
C PHE A 134 13.86 -1.17 -12.05
N ALA A 135 12.73 -1.56 -12.64
CA ALA A 135 11.68 -2.28 -11.92
C ALA A 135 12.17 -3.64 -11.40
N GLY A 136 12.91 -4.39 -12.22
CA GLY A 136 13.47 -5.70 -11.84
C GLY A 136 14.45 -5.58 -10.68
N ILE A 137 15.44 -4.69 -10.76
CA ILE A 137 16.46 -4.50 -9.72
C ILE A 137 15.83 -4.00 -8.42
N THR A 138 14.96 -3.00 -8.50
CA THR A 138 14.34 -2.44 -7.29
C THR A 138 13.37 -3.42 -6.63
N ILE A 139 12.59 -4.21 -7.38
CA ILE A 139 11.63 -5.17 -6.79
C ILE A 139 12.32 -6.47 -6.37
N LEU A 140 13.19 -7.03 -7.21
CA LEU A 140 13.80 -8.34 -6.95
C LEU A 140 15.05 -8.25 -6.10
N GLY A 141 15.75 -7.11 -6.09
CA GLY A 141 17.07 -6.97 -5.47
C GLY A 141 17.09 -6.16 -4.18
N HIS A 142 16.04 -5.40 -3.84
CA HIS A 142 16.12 -4.52 -2.67
C HIS A 142 16.26 -5.25 -1.34
N ASN A 143 15.75 -6.48 -1.21
CA ASN A 143 15.91 -7.27 0.03
C ASN A 143 17.38 -7.59 0.36
N LEU A 144 18.31 -7.47 -0.60
CA LEU A 144 19.75 -7.57 -0.33
C LEU A 144 20.27 -6.44 0.57
N LEU A 145 19.51 -5.35 0.68
CA LEU A 145 19.84 -4.18 1.49
C LEU A 145 19.28 -4.29 2.93
N ASP A 146 18.45 -5.29 3.23
CA ASP A 146 17.72 -5.40 4.52
C ASP A 146 18.65 -5.51 5.74
N ASN A 147 19.89 -6.00 5.55
CA ASN A 147 20.91 -6.11 6.61
C ASN A 147 21.81 -4.86 6.74
N ILE A 148 21.58 -3.82 5.93
CA ILE A 148 22.36 -2.59 5.95
C ILE A 148 21.61 -1.55 6.78
N HIS A 149 22.16 -1.24 7.96
CA HIS A 149 21.63 -0.21 8.84
C HIS A 149 22.54 1.01 8.84
N ILE A 150 22.01 2.15 8.40
CA ILE A 150 22.74 3.42 8.35
C ILE A 150 21.92 4.45 9.12
N ASP A 151 22.54 5.07 10.12
CA ASP A 151 21.91 6.09 10.95
C ASP A 151 21.87 7.45 10.23
N ALA A 152 21.10 7.51 9.13
CA ALA A 152 20.95 8.71 8.32
C ALA A 152 19.54 8.83 7.72
N TYR A 153 19.01 10.05 7.68
CA TYR A 153 17.67 10.33 7.15
C TYR A 153 17.46 9.88 5.71
N TRP A 154 18.49 9.99 4.87
CA TRP A 154 18.40 9.56 3.46
C TRP A 154 18.25 8.03 3.35
N TRP A 155 18.86 7.25 4.25
CA TRP A 155 18.74 5.79 4.23
C TRP A 155 17.37 5.34 4.72
N GLN A 156 16.83 6.00 5.74
CA GLN A 156 15.46 5.74 6.22
C GLN A 156 14.44 6.07 5.14
N LEU A 157 14.61 7.22 4.48
CA LEU A 157 13.76 7.59 3.36
C LEU A 157 13.85 6.56 2.23
N LEU A 158 15.03 6.01 1.94
CA LEU A 158 15.21 5.07 0.83
C LEU A 158 14.78 3.64 1.17
N HIS A 159 15.11 3.10 2.34
CA HIS A 159 15.01 1.67 2.57
C HIS A 159 14.60 1.24 3.97
N GLU A 160 14.79 2.05 5.02
CA GLU A 160 14.56 1.61 6.40
C GLU A 160 13.38 2.33 7.08
N SER A 161 12.38 1.58 7.53
CA SER A 161 11.25 2.15 8.28
C SER A 161 11.66 2.43 9.71
N ARG A 162 11.84 3.70 10.06
CA ARG A 162 12.38 4.09 11.35
C ARG A 162 11.88 5.45 11.78
N TRP A 163 11.65 5.60 13.09
CA TRP A 163 11.46 6.88 13.73
C TRP A 163 12.84 7.49 14.04
N VAL A 164 13.12 8.66 13.47
CA VAL A 164 14.21 9.54 13.91
C VAL A 164 13.64 10.94 14.14
N PRO A 165 13.51 11.40 15.41
CA PRO A 165 12.76 12.61 15.72
C PRO A 165 13.28 13.83 14.94
N PRO A 166 12.40 14.66 14.38
CA PRO A 166 10.93 14.64 14.49
C PRO A 166 10.23 13.86 13.36
N VAL A 167 10.91 13.00 12.61
CA VAL A 167 10.37 12.34 11.41
C VAL A 167 10.26 10.83 11.58
N PHE A 168 9.11 10.26 11.26
CA PHE A 168 8.90 8.83 11.14
C PHE A 168 8.65 8.43 9.69
N VAL A 169 9.59 7.72 9.08
CA VAL A 169 9.40 7.19 7.71
C VAL A 169 8.70 5.85 7.81
N VAL A 170 7.38 5.85 7.59
CA VAL A 170 6.58 4.60 7.60
C VAL A 170 6.77 3.84 6.29
N TYR A 171 6.78 4.57 5.16
CA TYR A 171 6.96 3.99 3.83
C TYR A 171 8.31 4.42 3.23
N PRO A 172 9.39 3.64 3.43
CA PRO A 172 10.64 3.84 2.70
C PRO A 172 10.39 3.72 1.19
N GLN A 173 11.13 4.49 0.38
CA GLN A 173 10.86 4.65 -1.05
C GLN A 173 11.13 3.39 -1.86
N ILE A 174 12.20 2.65 -1.59
CA ILE A 174 12.51 1.41 -2.29
C ILE A 174 11.63 0.31 -1.69
N PRO A 175 10.86 -0.43 -2.51
CA PRO A 175 10.87 -0.54 -3.97
C PRO A 175 9.72 0.15 -4.72
N TRP A 176 8.96 1.07 -4.12
CA TRP A 176 7.70 1.61 -4.68
C TRP A 176 7.81 2.25 -6.07
N PRO A 177 8.84 3.06 -6.42
CA PRO A 177 8.99 3.52 -7.80
C PRO A 177 9.16 2.38 -8.79
N GLY A 178 9.81 1.28 -8.39
CA GLY A 178 9.89 0.05 -9.17
C GLY A 178 8.52 -0.55 -9.45
N VAL A 179 7.67 -0.63 -8.43
CA VAL A 179 6.28 -1.11 -8.55
C VAL A 179 5.46 -0.21 -9.48
N MET A 180 5.66 1.11 -9.43
CA MET A 180 4.99 2.04 -10.33
C MET A 180 5.46 1.86 -11.78
N VAL A 181 6.77 1.71 -12.00
CA VAL A 181 7.34 1.42 -13.33
C VAL A 181 6.81 0.07 -13.85
N PHE A 182 6.73 -0.94 -13.01
CA PHE A 182 6.15 -2.24 -13.37
C PHE A 182 4.68 -2.10 -13.80
N GLY A 183 3.88 -1.32 -13.08
CA GLY A 183 2.52 -0.96 -13.48
C GLY A 183 2.47 -0.21 -14.82
N TYR A 184 3.38 0.74 -15.05
CA TYR A 184 3.49 1.46 -16.31
C TYR A 184 3.79 0.51 -17.49
N LEU A 185 4.71 -0.44 -17.30
CA LEU A 185 5.04 -1.47 -18.31
C LEU A 185 3.84 -2.39 -18.58
N ALA A 186 3.15 -2.85 -17.54
CA ALA A 186 1.94 -3.67 -17.66
C ALA A 186 0.79 -2.93 -18.36
N GLY A 187 0.75 -1.59 -18.24
CA GLY A 187 -0.19 -0.72 -18.92
C GLY A 187 -0.24 -0.93 -20.44
N HIS A 188 0.86 -1.38 -21.06
CA HIS A 188 0.89 -1.72 -22.48
C HIS A 188 -0.16 -2.76 -22.89
N TRP A 189 -0.50 -3.72 -22.04
CA TRP A 189 -1.52 -4.72 -22.37
C TRP A 189 -2.92 -4.12 -22.52
N PHE A 190 -3.18 -2.93 -21.99
CA PHE A 190 -4.46 -2.26 -22.16
C PHE A 190 -4.69 -1.68 -23.56
N THR A 191 -3.67 -1.65 -24.43
CA THR A 191 -3.83 -1.34 -25.86
C THR A 191 -4.09 -2.58 -26.73
N GLN A 192 -3.99 -3.77 -26.14
CA GLN A 192 -4.23 -5.04 -26.83
C GLN A 192 -5.71 -5.44 -26.77
N ALA A 193 -6.11 -6.38 -27.63
CA ALA A 193 -7.44 -6.98 -27.60
C ALA A 193 -7.76 -7.58 -26.22
N ALA A 194 -9.02 -7.55 -25.81
CA ALA A 194 -9.47 -7.94 -24.47
C ALA A 194 -9.00 -9.35 -24.05
N GLU A 195 -9.14 -10.33 -24.95
CA GLU A 195 -8.68 -11.70 -24.70
C GLU A 195 -7.17 -11.79 -24.43
N ARG A 196 -6.37 -11.06 -25.20
CA ARG A 196 -4.90 -11.05 -25.02
C ARG A 196 -4.50 -10.33 -23.75
N ARG A 197 -5.13 -9.20 -23.44
CA ARG A 197 -4.95 -8.46 -22.18
C ARG A 197 -5.26 -9.35 -20.98
N LYS A 198 -6.46 -9.96 -20.96
CA LYS A 198 -6.91 -10.83 -19.88
C LYS A 198 -5.95 -12.00 -19.69
N ARG A 199 -5.59 -12.69 -20.77
CA ARG A 199 -4.63 -13.81 -20.73
C ARG A 199 -3.30 -13.39 -20.11
N ASN A 200 -2.71 -12.28 -20.55
CA ASN A 200 -1.41 -11.83 -20.04
C ASN A 200 -1.49 -11.43 -18.56
N LEU A 201 -2.53 -10.71 -18.14
CA LEU A 201 -2.73 -10.34 -16.75
C LEU A 201 -2.94 -11.57 -15.86
N VAL A 202 -3.77 -12.53 -16.30
CA VAL A 202 -3.98 -13.78 -15.55
C VAL A 202 -2.67 -14.55 -15.39
N TRP A 203 -1.92 -14.77 -16.46
CA TRP A 203 -0.63 -15.48 -16.37
C TRP A 203 0.39 -14.74 -15.51
N LEU A 204 0.46 -13.41 -15.61
CA LEU A 204 1.34 -12.61 -14.75
C LEU A 204 0.95 -12.76 -13.28
N GLY A 205 -0.33 -12.58 -12.96
CA GLY A 205 -0.82 -12.69 -11.59
C GLY A 205 -0.60 -14.08 -10.99
N LEU A 206 -0.90 -15.13 -11.77
CA LEU A 206 -0.64 -16.52 -11.36
C LEU A 206 0.86 -16.80 -11.18
N ALA A 207 1.73 -16.30 -12.07
CA ALA A 207 3.17 -16.46 -11.94
C ALA A 207 3.70 -15.75 -10.69
N MET A 208 3.20 -14.57 -10.36
CA MET A 208 3.56 -13.83 -9.15
C MET A 208 3.09 -14.57 -7.88
N SER A 209 1.84 -15.05 -7.86
CA SER A 209 1.31 -15.84 -6.74
C SER A 209 2.05 -17.16 -6.56
N ALA A 210 2.38 -17.86 -7.66
CA ALA A 210 3.20 -19.06 -7.61
C ALA A 210 4.62 -18.74 -7.12
N GLY A 211 5.21 -17.62 -7.56
CA GLY A 211 6.50 -17.12 -7.10
C GLY A 211 6.51 -16.86 -5.60
N PHE A 212 5.46 -16.22 -5.06
CA PHE A 212 5.28 -16.06 -3.61
C PHE A 212 5.30 -17.41 -2.90
N ILE A 213 4.44 -18.34 -3.34
CA ILE A 213 4.34 -19.67 -2.71
C ILE A 213 5.69 -20.38 -2.72
N VAL A 214 6.35 -20.48 -3.87
CA VAL A 214 7.62 -21.20 -4.02
C VAL A 214 8.72 -20.57 -3.17
N LEU A 215 8.92 -19.24 -3.27
CA LEU A 215 9.97 -18.56 -2.52
C LEU A 215 9.69 -18.56 -1.01
N ARG A 216 8.42 -18.39 -0.61
CA ARG A 216 8.02 -18.45 0.81
C ARG A 216 8.25 -19.85 1.37
N PHE A 217 7.94 -20.92 0.64
CA PHE A 217 8.23 -22.29 1.07
C PHE A 217 9.73 -22.59 1.19
N ILE A 218 10.56 -22.06 0.26
CA ILE A 218 12.02 -22.18 0.36
C ILE A 218 12.56 -21.43 1.58
N ASN A 219 11.94 -20.29 1.93
CA ASN A 219 12.17 -19.56 3.18
C ASN A 219 13.60 -18.99 3.34
N VAL A 220 14.27 -18.66 2.22
CA VAL A 220 15.66 -18.14 2.21
C VAL A 220 15.75 -16.69 1.74
N TYR A 221 14.89 -16.26 0.82
CA TYR A 221 14.99 -14.94 0.18
C TYR A 221 13.62 -14.29 -0.06
N GLY A 222 13.63 -12.96 -0.07
CA GLY A 222 12.49 -12.12 -0.46
C GLY A 222 11.65 -11.62 0.71
N ASP A 223 12.01 -11.99 1.94
CA ASP A 223 11.48 -11.39 3.18
C ASP A 223 12.56 -11.49 4.27
N PRO A 224 12.79 -10.44 5.08
CA PRO A 224 13.76 -10.49 6.17
C PRO A 224 13.35 -11.44 7.29
N HIS A 225 12.06 -11.79 7.40
CA HIS A 225 11.55 -12.71 8.42
C HIS A 225 11.13 -14.04 7.81
N ALA A 226 11.90 -15.07 8.10
CA ALA A 226 11.56 -16.46 7.77
C ALA A 226 10.30 -16.88 8.55
N TRP A 227 9.35 -17.55 7.89
CA TRP A 227 8.23 -18.16 8.62
C TRP A 227 8.71 -19.38 9.40
N SER A 228 7.99 -19.74 10.45
CA SER A 228 8.31 -20.84 11.35
C SER A 228 7.07 -21.62 11.78
N VAL A 229 7.28 -22.84 12.25
CA VAL A 229 6.21 -23.66 12.81
C VAL A 229 5.81 -23.08 14.16
N MET A 230 4.54 -22.66 14.27
CA MET A 230 4.00 -22.05 15.48
C MET A 230 3.57 -23.11 16.49
N GLU A 231 3.95 -22.93 17.76
CA GLU A 231 3.52 -23.80 18.87
C GLU A 231 2.00 -23.83 19.04
N ARG A 232 1.32 -22.74 18.64
CA ARG A 232 -0.16 -22.60 18.66
C ARG A 232 -0.88 -23.47 17.61
N GLY A 233 -0.14 -24.18 16.75
CA GLY A 233 -0.68 -25.16 15.81
C GLY A 233 -0.62 -24.73 14.34
N SER A 234 -1.15 -25.60 13.46
CA SER A 234 -1.04 -25.47 12.01
C SER A 234 -1.71 -24.22 11.44
N LEU A 235 -2.83 -23.79 12.03
CA LEU A 235 -3.50 -22.56 11.62
C LEU A 235 -2.60 -21.33 11.82
N TYR A 236 -1.93 -21.22 12.96
CA TYR A 236 -1.04 -20.09 13.25
C TYR A 236 0.26 -20.17 12.44
N THR A 237 0.74 -21.39 12.16
CA THR A 237 1.84 -21.60 11.20
C THR A 237 1.45 -21.07 9.81
N PHE A 238 0.20 -21.29 9.39
CA PHE A 238 -0.31 -20.72 8.14
C PHE A 238 -0.44 -19.19 8.20
N LEU A 239 -0.84 -18.61 9.33
CA LEU A 239 -0.83 -17.15 9.50
C LEU A 239 0.59 -16.58 9.39
N ASP A 240 1.57 -17.22 10.03
CA ASP A 240 2.99 -16.82 9.94
C ASP A 240 3.55 -16.97 8.52
N PHE A 241 3.13 -18.02 7.79
CA PHE A 241 3.44 -18.17 6.37
C PHE A 241 2.94 -16.97 5.54
N LEU A 242 1.76 -16.42 5.86
CA LEU A 242 1.19 -15.23 5.22
C LEU A 242 1.75 -13.89 5.77
N ASN A 243 2.42 -13.91 6.92
CA ASN A 243 2.95 -12.72 7.58
C ASN A 243 4.27 -12.27 6.94
N THR A 244 4.16 -11.45 5.89
CA THR A 244 5.30 -10.88 5.17
C THR A 244 5.54 -9.41 5.55
N THR A 245 6.80 -8.98 5.49
CA THR A 245 7.25 -7.64 5.85
C THR A 245 6.71 -6.56 4.91
N LYS A 246 5.98 -5.59 5.47
CA LYS A 246 5.36 -4.48 4.75
C LYS A 246 6.26 -3.25 4.60
N TYR A 247 7.21 -3.03 5.52
CA TYR A 247 7.99 -1.80 5.61
C TYR A 247 9.49 -2.07 5.82
N PRO A 248 10.34 -1.88 4.78
CA PRO A 248 9.98 -1.71 3.36
C PRO A 248 9.21 -2.94 2.85
N PRO A 249 8.36 -2.83 1.81
CA PRO A 249 7.58 -3.96 1.35
C PRO A 249 8.51 -4.99 0.70
N SER A 250 8.58 -6.17 1.30
CA SER A 250 9.43 -7.25 0.80
C SER A 250 9.00 -7.75 -0.57
N LEU A 251 9.89 -8.44 -1.29
CA LEU A 251 9.53 -9.12 -2.53
C LEU A 251 8.34 -10.07 -2.31
N LEU A 252 8.35 -10.85 -1.22
CA LEU A 252 7.24 -11.77 -0.91
C LEU A 252 5.94 -11.03 -0.62
N TYR A 253 5.99 -9.91 0.10
CA TYR A 253 4.84 -9.03 0.31
C TYR A 253 4.27 -8.53 -1.03
N LEU A 254 5.13 -8.08 -1.95
CA LEU A 254 4.71 -7.61 -3.27
C LEU A 254 4.10 -8.74 -4.12
N LEU A 255 4.70 -9.94 -4.12
CA LEU A 255 4.19 -11.08 -4.88
C LEU A 255 2.84 -11.58 -4.33
N MET A 256 2.71 -11.68 -3.01
CA MET A 256 1.49 -12.10 -2.31
C MET A 256 0.31 -11.16 -2.60
N THR A 257 0.59 -9.86 -2.69
CA THR A 257 -0.44 -8.82 -2.86
C THR A 257 -0.74 -8.51 -4.33
N LEU A 258 0.28 -8.27 -5.15
CA LEU A 258 0.08 -7.91 -6.55
C LEU A 258 -0.36 -9.11 -7.40
N GLY A 259 0.08 -10.33 -7.10
CA GLY A 259 -0.30 -11.51 -7.87
C GLY A 259 -1.83 -11.69 -7.99
N PRO A 260 -2.54 -11.88 -6.87
CA PRO A 260 -4.00 -11.99 -6.89
C PRO A 260 -4.68 -10.72 -7.40
N ALA A 261 -4.16 -9.53 -7.07
CA ALA A 261 -4.74 -8.28 -7.52
C ALA A 261 -4.70 -8.09 -9.05
N VAL A 262 -3.62 -8.53 -9.70
CA VAL A 262 -3.49 -8.50 -11.17
C VAL A 262 -4.44 -9.51 -11.82
N VAL A 263 -4.68 -10.66 -11.19
CA VAL A 263 -5.74 -11.59 -11.64
C VAL A 263 -7.11 -10.91 -11.53
N VAL A 264 -7.43 -10.29 -10.38
CA VAL A 264 -8.69 -9.54 -10.21
C VAL A 264 -8.81 -8.42 -11.24
N LEU A 265 -7.72 -7.69 -11.55
CA LEU A 265 -7.69 -6.65 -12.57
C LEU A 265 -8.10 -7.19 -13.95
N ALA A 266 -7.70 -8.42 -14.29
CA ALA A 266 -8.05 -9.07 -15.55
C ALA A 266 -9.55 -9.37 -15.65
N TYR A 267 -10.22 -9.67 -14.53
CA TYR A 267 -11.65 -9.97 -14.49
C TYR A 267 -12.53 -8.76 -14.19
N ALA A 268 -11.99 -7.70 -13.58
CA ALA A 268 -12.75 -6.52 -13.16
C ALA A 268 -13.48 -5.82 -14.31
N GLU A 269 -13.01 -5.95 -15.55
CA GLU A 269 -13.71 -5.41 -16.73
C GLU A 269 -15.01 -6.15 -17.09
N THR A 270 -15.16 -7.39 -16.63
CA THR A 270 -16.37 -8.19 -16.84
C THR A 270 -17.45 -7.91 -15.80
N TRP A 271 -17.11 -7.23 -14.71
CA TRP A 271 -18.05 -6.87 -13.66
C TRP A 271 -19.02 -5.80 -14.15
N LYS A 272 -20.32 -6.01 -13.95
CA LYS A 272 -21.40 -5.11 -14.36
C LYS A 272 -22.45 -4.99 -13.27
N GLY A 273 -23.28 -3.95 -13.37
CA GLY A 273 -24.39 -3.69 -12.44
C GLY A 273 -23.94 -3.06 -11.12
N LYS A 274 -24.84 -3.10 -10.13
CA LYS A 274 -24.73 -2.32 -8.88
C LYS A 274 -23.41 -2.50 -8.12
N ILE A 275 -22.84 -3.70 -8.13
CA ILE A 275 -21.55 -3.97 -7.45
C ILE A 275 -20.41 -3.24 -8.14
N ALA A 276 -20.35 -3.28 -9.48
CA ALA A 276 -19.33 -2.55 -10.24
C ALA A 276 -19.52 -1.04 -10.06
N ASP A 277 -20.77 -0.55 -10.11
CA ASP A 277 -21.11 0.85 -9.92
C ASP A 277 -20.69 1.36 -8.53
N PHE A 278 -20.91 0.55 -7.48
CA PHE A 278 -20.48 0.86 -6.12
C PHE A 278 -18.96 1.09 -6.03
N PHE A 279 -18.15 0.15 -6.52
CA PHE A 279 -16.69 0.33 -6.48
C PHE A 279 -16.21 1.46 -7.40
N LEU A 280 -16.89 1.71 -8.52
CA LEU A 280 -16.55 2.82 -9.43
C LEU A 280 -16.68 4.19 -8.75
N VAL A 281 -17.65 4.37 -7.84
CA VAL A 281 -17.80 5.63 -7.08
C VAL A 281 -16.50 5.93 -6.32
N PHE A 282 -16.03 4.98 -5.53
CA PHE A 282 -14.81 5.16 -4.73
C PHE A 282 -13.54 5.19 -5.59
N GLY A 283 -13.48 4.36 -6.64
CA GLY A 283 -12.31 4.25 -7.52
C GLY A 283 -12.00 5.48 -8.36
N ARG A 284 -13.01 6.29 -8.67
CA ARG A 284 -12.87 7.55 -9.42
C ARG A 284 -12.35 8.70 -8.55
N VAL A 285 -12.64 8.67 -7.25
CA VAL A 285 -12.25 9.72 -6.28
C VAL A 285 -11.59 9.14 -5.01
N PRO A 286 -10.57 8.26 -5.15
CA PRO A 286 -10.00 7.49 -4.04
C PRO A 286 -9.35 8.38 -2.97
N PHE A 287 -8.75 9.49 -3.40
CA PHE A 287 -8.08 10.42 -2.51
C PHE A 287 -9.07 11.23 -1.66
N PHE A 288 -10.21 11.62 -2.25
CA PHE A 288 -11.29 12.27 -1.49
C PHE A 288 -11.82 11.31 -0.42
N TYR A 289 -12.07 10.05 -0.79
CA TYR A 289 -12.44 9.01 0.19
C TYR A 289 -11.36 8.85 1.27
N TYR A 290 -10.08 8.83 0.89
CA TYR A 290 -8.96 8.73 1.84
C TYR A 290 -8.98 9.86 2.88
N VAL A 291 -9.20 11.11 2.49
CA VAL A 291 -9.26 12.20 3.47
C VAL A 291 -10.54 12.14 4.31
N MET A 292 -11.69 11.91 3.66
CA MET A 292 -12.98 11.94 4.33
C MET A 292 -13.17 10.80 5.33
N HIS A 293 -12.70 9.58 5.04
CA HIS A 293 -12.89 8.48 5.98
C HIS A 293 -12.11 8.67 7.29
N LEU A 294 -10.96 9.37 7.27
CA LEU A 294 -10.22 9.73 8.48
C LEU A 294 -10.99 10.75 9.33
N LEU A 295 -11.56 11.77 8.69
CA LEU A 295 -12.43 12.75 9.38
C LEU A 295 -13.65 12.08 10.01
N VAL A 296 -14.32 11.21 9.25
CA VAL A 296 -15.46 10.43 9.76
C VAL A 296 -15.01 9.52 10.91
N GLY A 297 -13.84 8.88 10.78
CA GLY A 297 -13.23 8.07 11.84
C GLY A 297 -13.07 8.85 13.14
N HIS A 298 -12.49 10.05 13.08
CA HIS A 298 -12.34 10.93 14.24
C HIS A 298 -13.67 11.33 14.87
N VAL A 299 -14.65 11.78 14.06
CA VAL A 299 -15.96 12.18 14.60
C VAL A 299 -16.63 11.00 15.31
N LEU A 300 -16.64 9.83 14.69
CA LEU A 300 -17.23 8.64 15.28
C LEU A 300 -16.47 8.17 16.53
N ALA A 301 -15.14 8.29 16.56
CA ALA A 301 -14.33 7.97 17.73
C ALA A 301 -14.63 8.90 18.91
N ILE A 302 -14.69 10.21 18.66
CA ILE A 302 -15.04 11.23 19.67
C ILE A 302 -16.43 10.96 20.24
N LEU A 303 -17.41 10.64 19.38
CA LEU A 303 -18.76 10.30 19.84
C LEU A 303 -18.78 9.01 20.65
N TYR A 304 -18.11 7.95 20.18
CA TYR A 304 -18.01 6.68 20.88
C TYR A 304 -17.38 6.86 22.27
N ASN A 305 -16.25 7.56 22.34
CA ASN A 305 -15.54 7.79 23.60
C ASN A 305 -16.33 8.71 24.54
N GLY A 306 -17.01 9.74 24.01
CA GLY A 306 -17.87 10.62 24.80
C GLY A 306 -19.06 9.87 25.40
N LEU A 307 -19.68 8.96 24.64
CA LEU A 307 -20.84 8.20 25.09
C LEU A 307 -20.48 7.05 26.04
N TYR A 308 -19.34 6.39 25.82
CA TYR A 308 -18.98 5.17 26.54
C TYR A 308 -17.97 5.39 27.68
N TYR A 309 -17.08 6.37 27.56
CA TYR A 309 -16.04 6.69 28.55
C TYR A 309 -16.19 8.10 29.17
N ASN A 310 -17.19 8.89 28.75
CA ASN A 310 -17.35 10.30 29.13
C ASN A 310 -16.15 11.19 28.77
N GLU A 311 -15.48 10.87 27.66
CA GLU A 311 -14.33 11.61 27.15
C GLU A 311 -14.52 11.99 25.68
N TRP A 312 -14.79 13.26 25.42
CA TRP A 312 -15.08 13.79 24.09
C TRP A 312 -13.82 14.06 23.26
N ARG A 313 -12.98 13.05 23.08
CA ARG A 313 -11.76 13.11 22.27
C ARG A 313 -11.49 11.81 21.50
N SER A 314 -10.60 11.89 20.52
CA SER A 314 -9.99 10.72 19.87
C SER A 314 -8.70 10.38 20.59
N TRP A 315 -8.44 9.08 20.74
CA TRP A 315 -7.24 8.53 21.39
C TRP A 315 -6.22 8.00 20.38
N LEU A 316 -6.40 8.31 19.10
CA LEU A 316 -5.55 7.83 18.02
C LEU A 316 -4.11 8.36 18.20
N PHE A 317 -3.14 7.45 18.17
CA PHE A 317 -1.70 7.69 18.47
C PHE A 317 -1.33 7.99 19.92
N ASP A 318 -2.30 8.05 20.84
CA ASP A 318 -1.98 8.08 22.26
C ASP A 318 -1.45 6.71 22.72
N ASN A 319 -0.77 6.72 23.87
CA ASN A 319 -0.27 5.48 24.45
C ASN A 319 -1.43 4.51 24.69
N PRO A 320 -1.38 3.26 24.23
CA PRO A 320 -2.44 2.29 24.51
C PRO A 320 -2.72 2.09 26.01
N ALA A 321 -1.78 2.39 26.90
CA ALA A 321 -1.98 2.39 28.34
C ALA A 321 -2.80 3.57 28.87
N SER A 322 -2.92 4.67 28.12
CA SER A 322 -3.80 5.80 28.49
C SER A 322 -5.24 5.60 28.04
N TRP A 323 -5.54 4.53 27.30
CA TRP A 323 -6.91 4.23 26.89
C TRP A 323 -7.79 3.96 28.12
N PRO A 324 -9.02 4.50 28.15
CA PRO A 324 -9.92 4.33 29.28
C PRO A 324 -10.31 2.86 29.42
N THR A 325 -10.24 2.32 30.65
CA THR A 325 -10.45 0.89 30.92
C THR A 325 -11.90 0.56 31.28
N THR A 326 -12.69 1.54 31.75
CA THR A 326 -14.17 1.59 31.87
C THR A 326 -14.58 2.96 32.43
N LEU A 327 -15.88 3.28 32.43
CA LEU A 327 -16.48 4.34 33.27
C LEU A 327 -16.35 4.02 34.77
#